data_AF-A0A5C7HYP8-F1
#
_entry.id   AF-A0A5C7HYP8-F1
#
_cell.length_a   1.000
_cell.length_b   1.000
_cell.length_c   1.000
_cell.angle_alpha   90.00
_cell.angle_beta   90.00
_cell.angle_gamma   90.00
#
_symmetry.space_group_name_H-M   'P 1'
#
loop_
_entity.id
_entity.type
_entity.pdbx_description
1 polymer ?
#
loop_
_entity_poly.entity_id
_entity_poly.type
_entity_poly.pdbx_seq_one_letter_code
_entity_poly.pdbx_strand_id
1 'polypeptide(L)'
;MTLKQIHFALSLSSLIVSSSLLSRRRGDITPPTADMFIDKFTDMFITFISPDQSYKFFIVVVMKGLKLVVLRTTLQAMDKSSALDYINQMFPTEASLSGVEPLMQKIRSEIRPVDAGILAAVRQQSNSGTKPKEDLAAATCAVEELMYKIQEVKTKAEQSETMIQEICLDIKKLDFAKKHITTTITALHRLTMLVMDYKISKNRTVHPVYNASSNSFQDVNQLCNHFEAYRDIPMMTELREKFKNIKQILKSYVFSDFSRTENRITMNAYIPEASTCGVTEAALAVLSSKRNNSKLYQIKLCILHM
;
A
#
# COMPACT_ATOMS: atom_id res chain seq x y z
N MET A 1 -24.87 15.90 20.30
CA MET A 1 -25.55 17.18 20.63
C MET A 1 -24.73 17.90 21.69
N THR A 2 -24.16 19.07 21.41
CA THR A 2 -23.35 19.78 22.42
C THR A 2 -24.28 20.42 23.46
N LEU A 3 -23.89 20.44 24.73
CA LEU A 3 -24.70 21.00 25.84
C LEU A 3 -25.19 22.44 25.53
N LYS A 4 -24.39 23.20 24.76
CA LYS A 4 -24.71 24.54 24.27
C LYS A 4 -25.91 24.56 23.31
N GLN A 5 -26.05 23.58 22.43
CA GLN A 5 -27.20 23.47 21.52
C GLN A 5 -28.48 23.13 22.28
N ILE A 6 -28.39 22.30 23.32
CA ILE A 6 -29.53 21.97 24.20
C ILE A 6 -30.00 23.21 24.96
N HIS A 7 -29.06 23.92 25.57
CA HIS A 7 -29.36 25.14 26.33
C HIS A 7 -29.93 26.25 25.44
N PHE A 8 -29.41 26.41 24.22
CA PHE A 8 -29.95 27.36 23.25
C PHE A 8 -31.38 26.98 22.83
N ALA A 9 -31.65 25.70 22.56
CA ALA A 9 -32.98 25.22 22.20
C ALA A 9 -34.00 25.40 23.33
N LEU A 10 -33.61 25.16 24.58
CA LEU A 10 -34.46 25.36 25.77
C LEU A 10 -34.71 26.85 26.07
N SER A 11 -33.71 27.70 25.85
CA SER A 11 -33.85 29.15 26.03
C SER A 11 -34.74 29.78 24.96
N LEU A 12 -34.59 29.37 23.70
CA LEU A 12 -35.40 29.87 22.60
C LEU A 12 -36.84 29.37 22.68
N SER A 13 -37.06 28.11 23.09
CA SER A 13 -38.42 27.60 23.31
C SER A 13 -39.12 28.31 24.46
N SER A 14 -38.42 28.61 25.55
CA SER A 14 -38.94 29.43 26.65
C SER A 14 -39.33 30.84 26.17
N LEU A 15 -38.49 31.50 25.38
CA LEU A 15 -38.75 32.84 24.83
C LEU A 15 -39.97 32.88 23.90
N ILE A 16 -40.18 31.83 23.11
CA ILE A 16 -41.32 31.70 22.19
C ILE A 16 -42.61 31.43 22.96
N VAL A 17 -42.56 30.57 23.98
CA VAL A 17 -43.71 30.36 24.89
C VAL A 17 -44.09 31.67 25.57
N SER A 18 -43.13 32.45 26.06
CA SER A 18 -43.38 33.76 26.65
C SER A 18 -43.97 34.76 25.63
N SER A 19 -43.45 34.80 24.39
CA SER A 19 -43.94 35.70 23.34
C SER A 19 -45.35 35.35 22.85
N SER A 20 -45.64 34.06 22.66
CA SER A 20 -46.98 33.59 22.27
C SER A 20 -48.02 33.84 23.36
N LEU A 21 -47.65 33.68 24.63
CA LEU A 21 -48.50 34.04 25.78
C LEU A 21 -48.76 35.56 25.87
N LEU A 22 -47.74 36.38 25.56
CA LEU A 22 -47.83 37.84 25.53
C LEU A 22 -48.70 38.36 24.37
N SER A 23 -48.56 37.80 23.16
CA SER A 23 -49.38 38.18 22.01
C SER A 23 -50.84 37.75 22.17
N ARG A 24 -51.11 36.63 22.85
CA ARG A 24 -52.49 36.18 23.14
C ARG A 24 -53.18 37.04 24.20
N ARG A 25 -52.43 37.57 25.18
CA ARG A 25 -52.94 38.58 26.16
C ARG A 25 -53.29 39.93 25.52
N ARG A 26 -52.70 40.28 24.38
CA ARG A 26 -53.06 41.52 23.64
C ARG A 26 -54.26 41.35 22.70
N GLY A 27 -54.75 40.13 22.49
CA GLY A 27 -55.91 39.86 21.64
C GLY A 27 -55.64 39.88 20.13
N ASP A 28 -54.37 39.97 19.71
CA ASP A 28 -54.01 40.25 18.31
C ASP A 28 -54.03 39.02 17.37
N ILE A 29 -54.26 37.79 17.87
CA ILE A 29 -54.11 36.56 17.06
C ILE A 29 -55.21 35.53 17.36
N THR A 30 -55.91 35.07 16.31
CA THR A 30 -56.94 34.02 16.40
C THR A 30 -56.33 32.62 16.61
N PRO A 31 -56.97 31.71 17.37
CA PRO A 31 -56.42 30.42 17.79
C PRO A 31 -55.76 29.55 16.71
N PRO A 32 -56.28 29.42 15.47
CA PRO A 32 -55.68 28.52 14.47
C PRO A 32 -54.31 28.99 13.94
N THR A 33 -53.95 30.26 14.08
CA THR A 33 -52.65 30.77 13.58
C THR A 33 -51.49 30.53 14.54
N ALA A 34 -51.76 30.45 15.85
CA ALA A 34 -50.75 30.12 16.86
C ALA A 34 -50.33 28.65 16.79
N ASP A 35 -51.27 27.73 16.58
CA ASP A 35 -50.98 26.30 16.42
C ASP A 35 -50.21 26.03 15.12
N MET A 36 -50.56 26.70 14.03
CA MET A 36 -49.79 26.67 12.77
C MET A 36 -48.36 27.19 12.94
N PHE A 37 -48.15 28.21 13.76
CA PHE A 37 -46.82 28.77 14.02
C PHE A 37 -45.96 27.79 14.83
N ILE A 38 -46.53 27.16 15.86
CA ILE A 38 -45.85 26.14 16.67
C ILE A 38 -45.47 24.93 15.80
N ASP A 39 -46.37 24.46 14.94
CA ASP A 39 -46.11 23.29 14.09
C ASP A 39 -45.07 23.60 13.01
N LYS A 40 -45.14 24.76 12.32
CA LYS A 40 -44.09 25.20 11.38
C LYS A 40 -42.73 25.41 12.05
N PHE A 41 -42.74 25.95 13.27
CA PHE A 41 -41.51 26.18 14.03
C PHE A 41 -40.88 24.86 14.49
N THR A 42 -41.69 23.88 14.90
CA THR A 42 -41.25 22.53 15.25
C THR A 42 -40.60 21.85 14.05
N ASP A 43 -41.19 21.96 12.87
CA ASP A 43 -40.65 21.40 11.63
C ASP A 43 -39.33 22.07 11.21
N MET A 44 -39.25 23.39 11.34
CA MET A 44 -38.02 24.16 11.09
C MET A 44 -36.90 23.75 12.08
N PHE A 45 -37.23 23.55 13.36
CA PHE A 45 -36.26 23.14 14.39
C PHE A 45 -35.75 21.71 14.20
N ILE A 46 -36.62 20.79 13.83
CA ILE A 46 -36.27 19.40 13.47
C ILE A 46 -35.29 19.40 12.29
N THR A 47 -35.50 20.27 11.32
CA THR A 47 -34.67 20.38 10.12
C THR A 47 -33.31 21.05 10.40
N PHE A 48 -33.26 22.01 11.33
CA PHE A 48 -32.07 22.83 11.59
C PHE A 48 -31.05 22.19 12.56
N ILE A 49 -31.51 21.40 13.55
CA ILE A 49 -30.62 20.88 14.61
C ILE A 49 -29.96 19.55 14.28
N SER A 50 -30.48 18.74 13.33
CA SER A 50 -29.77 17.52 12.92
C SER A 50 -30.29 16.95 11.59
N PRO A 51 -29.47 16.89 10.51
CA PRO A 51 -29.78 16.07 9.34
C PRO A 51 -29.70 14.56 9.65
N ASP A 52 -29.06 14.20 10.76
CA ASP A 52 -28.91 12.82 11.20
C ASP A 52 -30.10 12.38 12.08
N GLN A 53 -30.80 11.32 11.65
CA GLN A 53 -32.10 10.85 12.20
C GLN A 53 -32.02 10.40 13.68
N SER A 54 -30.81 10.24 14.21
CA SER A 54 -30.47 9.70 15.52
C SER A 54 -31.16 10.40 16.70
N TYR A 55 -31.51 11.68 16.58
CA TYR A 55 -32.11 12.47 17.67
C TYR A 55 -33.51 13.01 17.36
N LYS A 56 -34.04 12.69 16.18
CA LYS A 56 -35.35 13.17 15.71
C LYS A 56 -36.47 12.74 16.66
N PHE A 57 -36.38 11.52 17.19
CA PHE A 57 -37.35 10.98 18.14
C PHE A 57 -37.31 11.73 19.49
N PHE A 58 -36.11 12.00 20.02
CA PHE A 58 -35.95 12.73 21.28
C PHE A 58 -36.46 14.17 21.19
N ILE A 59 -36.17 14.86 20.08
CA ILE A 59 -36.66 16.23 19.84
C ILE A 59 -38.18 16.25 19.70
N VAL A 60 -38.78 15.31 18.95
CA VAL A 60 -40.24 15.20 18.82
C VAL A 60 -40.89 14.93 20.18
N VAL A 61 -40.30 14.09 21.02
CA VAL A 61 -40.81 13.79 22.37
C VAL A 61 -40.72 15.02 23.29
N VAL A 62 -39.59 15.74 23.30
CA VAL A 62 -39.43 16.96 24.11
C VAL A 62 -40.38 18.06 23.64
N MET A 63 -40.55 18.27 22.33
CA MET A 63 -41.45 19.28 21.78
C MET A 63 -42.92 18.92 21.99
N LYS A 64 -43.32 17.64 21.86
CA LYS A 64 -44.68 17.19 22.21
C LYS A 64 -44.94 17.32 23.71
N GLY A 65 -43.95 17.02 24.55
CA GLY A 65 -44.01 17.24 25.99
C GLY A 65 -44.16 18.72 26.35
N LEU A 66 -43.39 19.60 25.70
CA LEU A 66 -43.55 21.05 25.84
C LEU A 66 -44.93 21.52 25.35
N LYS A 67 -45.44 21.01 24.22
CA LYS A 67 -46.79 21.32 23.72
C LYS A 67 -47.87 20.90 24.72
N LEU A 68 -47.72 19.74 25.37
CA LEU A 68 -48.61 19.28 26.45
C LEU A 68 -48.50 20.14 27.71
N VAL A 69 -47.29 20.53 28.13
CA VAL A 69 -47.08 21.42 29.28
C VAL A 69 -47.67 22.80 28.99
N VAL A 70 -47.44 23.34 27.79
CA VAL A 70 -48.02 24.59 27.30
C VAL A 70 -49.53 24.47 27.26
N LEU A 71 -50.11 23.42 26.65
CA LEU A 71 -51.56 23.19 26.64
C LEU A 71 -52.14 23.11 28.05
N ARG A 72 -51.45 22.41 28.97
CA ARG A 72 -51.85 22.27 30.37
C ARG A 72 -51.80 23.60 31.11
N THR A 73 -50.75 24.40 30.92
CA THR A 73 -50.66 25.75 31.47
C THR A 73 -51.64 26.72 30.83
N THR A 74 -51.99 26.56 29.54
CA THR A 74 -53.01 27.38 28.86
C THR A 74 -54.44 26.96 29.22
N LEU A 75 -54.67 25.68 29.57
CA LEU A 75 -55.95 25.22 30.13
C LEU A 75 -56.11 25.67 31.59
N GLN A 76 -55.02 25.66 32.37
CA GLN A 76 -54.99 26.25 33.71
C GLN A 76 -55.09 27.79 33.69
N ALA A 77 -54.69 28.41 32.58
CA ALA A 77 -54.84 29.84 32.29
C ALA A 77 -55.97 30.14 31.29
N MET A 78 -56.98 29.26 31.13
CA MET A 78 -58.26 29.69 30.58
C MET A 78 -58.85 30.64 31.61
N ASP A 79 -58.66 31.93 31.34
CA ASP A 79 -59.17 33.02 32.14
C ASP A 79 -60.64 32.78 32.45
N LYS A 80 -61.02 32.99 33.72
CA LYS A 80 -62.42 32.91 34.16
C LYS A 80 -63.35 33.77 33.28
N SER A 81 -62.82 34.84 32.64
CA SER A 81 -63.54 35.65 31.65
C SER A 81 -63.87 34.88 30.37
N SER A 82 -62.96 34.07 29.82
CA SER A 82 -63.21 33.29 28.59
C SER A 82 -64.18 32.15 28.84
N ALA A 83 -64.18 31.55 30.04
CA ALA A 83 -65.15 30.54 30.43
C ALA A 83 -66.56 31.15 30.58
N LEU A 84 -66.66 32.34 31.18
CA LEU A 84 -67.92 33.08 31.28
C LEU A 84 -68.42 33.55 29.91
N ASP A 85 -67.55 34.05 29.04
CA ASP A 85 -67.91 34.43 27.66
C ASP A 85 -68.40 33.22 26.85
N TYR A 86 -67.74 32.07 27.00
CA TYR A 86 -68.17 30.82 26.38
C TYR A 86 -69.51 30.33 26.93
N ILE A 87 -69.72 30.40 28.25
CA ILE A 87 -71.00 30.04 28.88
C ILE A 87 -72.12 30.99 28.41
N ASN A 88 -71.87 32.29 28.38
CA ASN A 88 -72.83 33.30 27.91
C ASN A 88 -73.11 33.20 26.40
N GLN A 89 -72.13 32.73 25.60
CA GLN A 89 -72.31 32.45 24.17
C GLN A 89 -73.14 31.18 23.93
N MET A 90 -72.98 30.16 24.77
CA MET A 90 -73.72 28.89 24.67
C MET A 90 -75.12 28.98 25.31
N PHE A 91 -75.31 29.86 26.29
CA PHE A 91 -76.56 30.08 27.04
C PHE A 91 -76.92 31.57 27.15
N PRO A 92 -77.31 32.23 26.05
CA PRO A 92 -77.56 33.68 26.02
C PRO A 92 -78.85 34.13 26.74
N THR A 93 -79.79 33.23 26.98
CA THR A 93 -81.08 33.52 27.67
C THR A 93 -81.43 32.42 28.68
N GLU A 94 -82.23 32.72 29.70
CA GLU A 94 -82.62 31.72 30.72
C GLU A 94 -83.32 30.49 30.14
N ALA A 95 -84.06 30.63 29.03
CA ALA A 95 -84.66 29.50 28.32
C ALA A 95 -83.62 28.53 27.72
N SER A 96 -82.41 29.03 27.41
CA SER A 96 -81.29 28.26 26.86
C SER A 96 -80.70 27.27 27.86
N LEU A 97 -80.85 27.55 29.18
CA LEU A 97 -80.32 26.71 30.26
C LEU A 97 -80.94 25.30 30.28
N SER A 98 -82.07 25.10 29.62
CA SER A 98 -82.65 23.78 29.36
C SER A 98 -81.72 22.85 28.55
N GLY A 99 -80.77 23.42 27.78
CA GLY A 99 -79.79 22.70 26.97
C GLY A 99 -78.48 22.32 27.70
N VAL A 100 -78.36 22.60 29.01
CA VAL A 100 -77.16 22.29 29.80
C VAL A 100 -76.90 20.79 29.88
N GLU A 101 -77.93 19.99 30.15
CA GLU A 101 -77.76 18.53 30.28
C GLU A 101 -77.32 17.87 28.95
N PRO A 102 -77.93 18.18 27.80
CA PRO A 102 -77.42 17.73 26.49
C PRO A 102 -75.99 18.18 26.19
N LEU A 103 -75.62 19.42 26.53
CA LEU A 103 -74.26 19.93 26.32
C LEU A 103 -73.25 19.23 27.22
N MET A 104 -73.60 19.02 28.49
CA MET A 104 -72.80 18.25 29.45
C MET A 104 -72.57 16.83 28.94
N GLN A 105 -73.61 16.20 28.38
CA GLN A 105 -73.53 14.87 27.81
C GLN A 105 -72.63 14.83 26.56
N LYS A 106 -72.71 15.86 25.70
CA LYS A 106 -71.82 16.04 24.55
C LYS A 106 -70.36 16.18 24.98
N ILE A 107 -70.07 17.07 25.93
CA ILE A 107 -68.71 17.25 26.46
C ILE A 107 -68.19 15.96 27.10
N ARG A 108 -69.00 15.27 27.90
CA ARG A 108 -68.65 13.96 28.47
C ARG A 108 -68.43 12.89 27.39
N SER A 109 -69.13 12.96 26.27
CA SER A 109 -68.94 12.05 25.13
C SER A 109 -67.65 12.34 24.36
N GLU A 110 -67.20 13.60 24.31
CA GLU A 110 -65.94 14.00 23.68
C GLU A 110 -64.71 13.77 24.58
N ILE A 111 -64.87 13.83 25.92
CA ILE A 111 -63.79 13.53 26.87
C ILE A 111 -63.38 12.05 26.81
N ARG A 112 -64.35 11.12 26.71
CA ARG A 112 -64.08 9.67 26.69
C ARG A 112 -63.09 9.21 25.60
N PRO A 113 -63.24 9.58 24.31
CA PRO A 113 -62.29 9.17 23.28
C PRO A 113 -60.92 9.84 23.46
N VAL A 114 -60.87 11.06 24.00
CA VAL A 114 -59.61 11.74 24.32
C VAL A 114 -58.87 10.99 25.43
N ASP A 115 -59.54 10.64 26.52
CA ASP A 115 -58.95 9.87 27.62
C ASP A 115 -58.50 8.47 27.17
N ALA A 116 -59.31 7.81 26.33
CA ALA A 116 -58.93 6.53 25.71
C ALA A 116 -57.69 6.67 24.81
N GLY A 117 -57.60 7.75 24.03
CA GLY A 117 -56.45 8.09 23.20
C GLY A 117 -55.20 8.37 24.03
N ILE A 118 -55.33 9.10 25.14
CA ILE A 118 -54.23 9.35 26.09
C ILE A 118 -53.72 8.05 26.69
N LEU A 119 -54.61 7.18 27.19
CA LEU A 119 -54.22 5.89 27.76
C LEU A 119 -53.53 4.99 26.73
N ALA A 120 -54.02 4.96 25.49
CA ALA A 120 -53.40 4.22 24.40
C ALA A 120 -51.99 4.74 24.09
N ALA A 121 -51.83 6.06 23.98
CA ALA A 121 -50.53 6.69 23.72
C ALA A 121 -49.53 6.45 24.86
N VAL A 122 -49.96 6.55 26.13
CA VAL A 122 -49.10 6.29 27.29
C VAL A 122 -48.65 4.83 27.33
N ARG A 123 -49.54 3.88 27.03
CA ARG A 123 -49.17 2.45 26.94
C ARG A 123 -48.20 2.18 25.81
N GLN A 124 -48.42 2.77 24.63
CA GLN A 124 -47.50 2.65 23.49
C GLN A 124 -46.13 3.26 23.81
N GLN A 125 -46.09 4.36 24.56
CA GLN A 125 -44.85 5.00 25.01
C GLN A 125 -44.12 4.18 26.09
N SER A 126 -44.85 3.56 27.02
CA SER A 126 -44.28 2.63 28.01
C SER A 126 -43.65 1.40 27.35
N ASN A 127 -44.31 0.84 26.34
CA ASN A 127 -43.83 -0.36 25.64
C ASN A 127 -42.68 -0.07 24.67
N SER A 128 -42.44 1.19 24.29
CA SER A 128 -41.35 1.59 23.39
C SER A 128 -40.05 1.98 24.11
N GLY A 129 -40.02 1.95 25.45
CA GLY A 129 -38.83 2.31 26.23
C GLY A 129 -37.74 1.24 26.32
N THR A 130 -38.07 -0.04 26.10
CA THR A 130 -37.10 -1.16 26.23
C THR A 130 -36.35 -1.44 24.95
N LYS A 131 -37.04 -1.38 23.80
CA LYS A 131 -36.46 -1.70 22.48
C LYS A 131 -35.22 -0.86 22.12
N PRO A 132 -35.17 0.47 22.32
CA PRO A 132 -33.97 1.25 22.04
C PRO A 132 -32.78 0.89 22.96
N LYS A 133 -33.05 0.41 24.18
CA LYS A 133 -31.98 -0.04 25.10
C LYS A 133 -31.42 -1.38 24.67
N GLU A 134 -32.29 -2.29 24.22
CA GLU A 134 -31.89 -3.58 23.67
C GLU A 134 -31.07 -3.40 22.38
N ASP A 135 -31.53 -2.55 21.46
CA ASP A 135 -30.81 -2.23 20.22
C ASP A 135 -29.45 -1.59 20.51
N LEU A 136 -29.38 -0.69 21.49
CA LEU A 136 -28.12 -0.08 21.92
C LEU A 136 -27.16 -1.11 22.53
N ALA A 137 -27.65 -1.99 23.40
CA ALA A 137 -26.85 -3.04 24.01
C ALA A 137 -26.33 -4.05 22.96
N ALA A 138 -27.16 -4.41 21.98
CA ALA A 138 -26.76 -5.25 20.86
C ALA A 138 -25.69 -4.57 20.00
N ALA A 139 -25.84 -3.28 19.71
CA ALA A 139 -24.84 -2.51 18.96
C ALA A 139 -23.51 -2.41 19.72
N THR A 140 -23.52 -2.18 21.04
CA THR A 140 -22.29 -2.14 21.84
C THR A 140 -21.58 -3.49 21.87
N CYS A 141 -22.33 -4.59 22.02
CA CYS A 141 -21.77 -5.94 21.97
C CYS A 141 -21.12 -6.24 20.60
N ALA A 142 -21.79 -5.86 19.50
CA ALA A 142 -21.24 -6.02 18.16
C ALA A 142 -19.96 -5.19 17.94
N VAL A 143 -19.87 -3.98 18.53
CA VAL A 143 -18.65 -3.16 18.49
C VAL A 143 -17.51 -3.81 19.27
N GLU A 144 -17.78 -4.36 20.46
CA GLU A 144 -16.77 -5.07 21.25
C GLU A 144 -16.23 -6.29 20.50
N GLU A 145 -17.11 -7.09 19.88
CA GLU A 145 -16.72 -8.23 19.05
C GLU A 145 -15.87 -7.79 17.86
N LEU A 146 -16.24 -6.68 17.20
CA LEU A 146 -15.47 -6.12 16.10
C LEU A 146 -14.08 -5.65 16.55
N MET A 147 -13.97 -4.99 17.70
CA MET A 147 -12.68 -4.56 18.24
C MET A 147 -11.79 -5.76 18.56
N TYR A 148 -12.36 -6.83 19.12
CA TYR A 148 -11.63 -8.08 19.33
C TYR A 148 -11.10 -8.67 18.02
N LYS A 149 -11.96 -8.77 16.99
CA LYS A 149 -11.57 -9.27 15.66
C LYS A 149 -10.49 -8.40 15.01
N ILE A 150 -10.58 -7.09 15.12
CA ILE A 150 -9.54 -6.16 14.61
C ILE A 150 -8.21 -6.41 15.32
N GLN A 151 -8.22 -6.57 16.64
CA GLN A 151 -7.01 -6.85 17.42
C GLN A 151 -6.40 -8.21 17.07
N GLU A 152 -7.24 -9.22 16.84
CA GLU A 152 -6.79 -10.54 16.39
C GLU A 152 -6.13 -10.45 15.00
N VAL A 153 -6.77 -9.76 14.05
CA VAL A 153 -6.23 -9.55 12.70
C VAL A 153 -4.90 -8.80 12.75
N LYS A 154 -4.82 -7.75 13.58
CA LYS A 154 -3.59 -6.98 13.79
C LYS A 154 -2.46 -7.88 14.31
N THR A 155 -2.73 -8.67 15.34
CA THR A 155 -1.74 -9.58 15.94
C THR A 155 -1.26 -10.61 14.93
N LYS A 156 -2.17 -11.20 14.14
CA LYS A 156 -1.82 -12.13 13.06
C LYS A 156 -1.01 -11.46 11.95
N ALA A 157 -1.30 -10.21 11.62
CA ALA A 157 -0.56 -9.43 10.63
C ALA A 157 0.88 -9.15 11.11
N GLU A 158 1.07 -8.76 12.38
CA GLU A 158 2.41 -8.54 12.98
C GLU A 158 3.24 -9.84 13.01
N GLN A 159 2.61 -10.96 13.36
CA GLN A 159 3.24 -12.29 13.30
C GLN A 159 3.62 -12.66 11.85
N SER A 160 2.71 -12.41 10.90
CA SER A 160 2.97 -12.67 9.48
C SER A 160 4.09 -11.78 8.93
N GLU A 161 4.18 -10.52 9.36
CA GLU A 161 5.26 -9.62 8.96
C GLU A 161 6.61 -10.16 9.45
N THR A 162 6.69 -10.54 10.73
CA THR A 162 7.91 -11.10 11.32
C THR A 162 8.35 -12.36 10.55
N MET A 163 7.42 -13.27 10.27
CA MET A 163 7.68 -14.48 9.48
C MET A 163 8.17 -14.14 8.07
N ILE A 164 7.55 -13.17 7.38
CA ILE A 164 7.97 -12.76 6.04
C ILE A 164 9.38 -12.14 6.05
N GLN A 165 9.71 -11.35 7.07
CA GLN A 165 11.05 -10.78 7.21
C GLN A 165 12.12 -11.88 7.35
N GLU A 166 11.84 -12.93 8.14
CA GLU A 166 12.73 -14.09 8.27
C GLU A 166 12.90 -14.83 6.93
N ILE A 167 11.80 -15.06 6.21
CA ILE A 167 11.83 -15.67 4.87
C ILE A 167 12.70 -14.83 3.91
N CYS A 168 12.53 -13.51 3.91
CA CYS A 168 13.34 -12.61 3.07
C CYS A 168 14.82 -12.63 3.43
N LEU A 169 15.17 -12.74 4.72
CA LEU A 169 16.56 -12.90 5.16
C LEU A 169 17.15 -14.22 4.66
N ASP A 170 16.39 -15.30 4.68
CA ASP A 170 16.85 -16.61 4.21
C ASP A 170 16.96 -16.67 2.68
N ILE A 171 16.04 -16.05 1.94
CA ILE A 171 16.17 -15.86 0.47
C ILE A 171 17.48 -15.12 0.16
N LYS A 172 17.78 -14.04 0.91
CA LYS A 172 19.02 -13.27 0.71
C LYS A 172 20.27 -14.11 0.98
N LYS A 173 20.26 -14.94 2.04
CA LYS A 173 21.37 -15.90 2.31
C LYS A 173 21.52 -16.89 1.15
N LEU A 174 20.41 -17.41 0.63
CA LEU A 174 20.41 -18.34 -0.49
C LEU A 174 20.94 -17.69 -1.78
N ASP A 175 20.61 -16.42 -2.04
CA ASP A 175 21.14 -15.66 -3.18
C ASP A 175 22.66 -15.47 -3.09
N PHE A 176 23.19 -15.16 -1.90
CA PHE A 176 24.63 -15.10 -1.69
C PHE A 176 25.27 -16.47 -1.91
N ALA A 177 24.69 -17.54 -1.35
CA ALA A 177 25.19 -18.90 -1.54
C ALA A 177 25.21 -19.26 -3.03
N LYS A 178 24.13 -19.00 -3.77
CA LYS A 178 24.05 -19.21 -5.22
C LYS A 178 25.12 -18.42 -5.96
N LYS A 179 25.29 -17.13 -5.67
CA LYS A 179 26.32 -16.29 -6.28
C LYS A 179 27.73 -16.83 -6.03
N HIS A 180 28.03 -17.19 -4.78
CA HIS A 180 29.33 -17.76 -4.41
C HIS A 180 29.58 -19.09 -5.12
N ILE A 181 28.59 -20.00 -5.12
CA ILE A 181 28.70 -21.29 -5.82
C ILE A 181 28.90 -21.09 -7.32
N THR A 182 28.11 -20.23 -7.98
CA THR A 182 28.26 -19.94 -9.41
C THR A 182 29.63 -19.33 -9.72
N THR A 183 30.12 -18.43 -8.88
CA THR A 183 31.46 -17.85 -9.02
C THR A 183 32.54 -18.93 -8.89
N THR A 184 32.44 -19.80 -7.88
CA THR A 184 33.36 -20.92 -7.67
C THR A 184 33.35 -21.91 -8.82
N ILE A 185 32.17 -22.31 -9.32
CA ILE A 185 32.04 -23.20 -10.49
C ILE A 185 32.70 -22.58 -11.72
N THR A 186 32.45 -21.29 -11.97
CA THR A 186 33.04 -20.57 -13.11
C THR A 186 34.56 -20.50 -13.00
N ALA A 187 35.09 -20.20 -11.81
CA ALA A 187 36.52 -20.16 -11.55
C ALA A 187 37.17 -21.55 -11.74
N LEU A 188 36.56 -22.62 -11.21
CA LEU A 188 37.05 -23.99 -11.38
C LEU A 188 37.03 -24.44 -12.84
N HIS A 189 35.99 -24.09 -13.59
CA HIS A 189 35.92 -24.39 -15.02
C HIS A 189 37.05 -23.69 -15.79
N ARG A 190 37.26 -22.40 -15.55
CA ARG A 190 38.36 -21.63 -16.16
C ARG A 190 39.74 -22.14 -15.75
N LEU A 191 39.88 -22.64 -14.51
CA LEU A 191 41.13 -23.26 -14.05
C LEU A 191 41.39 -24.56 -14.79
N THR A 192 40.34 -25.36 -15.00
CA THR A 192 40.41 -26.59 -15.81
C THR A 192 40.85 -26.26 -17.24
N MET A 193 40.22 -25.25 -17.87
CA MET A 193 40.63 -24.77 -19.19
C MET A 193 42.10 -24.34 -19.20
N LEU A 194 42.53 -23.55 -18.23
CA LEU A 194 43.92 -23.08 -18.13
C LEU A 194 44.93 -24.23 -18.05
N VAL A 195 44.65 -25.26 -17.26
CA VAL A 195 45.50 -26.46 -17.16
C VAL A 195 45.53 -27.23 -18.48
N MET A 196 44.40 -27.33 -19.18
CA MET A 196 44.33 -28.00 -20.48
C MET A 196 45.10 -27.22 -21.56
N ASP A 197 44.92 -25.90 -21.64
CA ASP A 197 45.59 -25.05 -22.62
C ASP A 197 47.10 -24.95 -22.35
N TYR A 198 47.51 -24.98 -21.08
CA TYR A 198 48.90 -25.14 -20.69
C TYR A 198 49.49 -26.46 -21.23
N LYS A 199 48.78 -27.59 -21.08
CA LYS A 199 49.23 -28.88 -21.61
C LYS A 199 49.36 -28.85 -23.15
N ILE A 200 48.39 -28.24 -23.83
CA ILE A 200 48.43 -28.06 -25.30
C ILE A 200 49.64 -27.21 -25.70
N SER A 201 49.87 -26.08 -25.04
CA SER A 201 51.00 -25.17 -25.29
C SER A 201 52.35 -25.86 -25.04
N LYS A 202 52.45 -26.67 -23.99
CA LYS A 202 53.63 -27.49 -23.71
C LYS A 202 53.90 -28.48 -24.83
N ASN A 203 52.88 -29.19 -25.30
CA ASN A 203 53.03 -30.16 -26.41
C ASN A 203 53.46 -29.47 -27.71
N ARG A 204 52.90 -28.28 -28.00
CA ARG A 204 53.25 -27.47 -29.19
C ARG A 204 54.65 -26.84 -29.12
N THR A 205 55.31 -26.87 -27.97
CA THR A 205 56.72 -26.50 -27.84
C THR A 205 57.67 -27.62 -28.27
N VAL A 206 57.20 -28.89 -28.26
CA VAL A 206 57.97 -30.06 -28.72
C VAL A 206 57.86 -30.23 -30.24
N HIS A 207 56.68 -29.92 -30.82
CA HIS A 207 56.42 -29.94 -32.26
C HIS A 207 55.88 -28.58 -32.72
N PRO A 208 56.75 -27.62 -33.08
CA PRO A 208 56.35 -26.24 -33.27
C PRO A 208 55.57 -26.01 -34.57
N VAL A 209 54.25 -25.88 -34.43
CA VAL A 209 53.38 -25.25 -35.43
C VAL A 209 53.09 -23.84 -34.94
N TYR A 210 53.83 -22.85 -35.45
CA TYR A 210 53.88 -21.50 -34.87
C TYR A 210 52.52 -20.79 -34.80
N ASN A 211 51.69 -20.91 -35.84
CA ASN A 211 50.35 -20.31 -35.86
C ASN A 211 49.44 -20.89 -34.75
N ALA A 212 49.35 -22.22 -34.69
CA ALA A 212 48.58 -22.91 -33.65
C ALA A 212 49.16 -22.62 -32.25
N SER A 213 50.48 -22.52 -32.13
CA SER A 213 51.14 -22.16 -30.88
C SER A 213 50.72 -20.75 -30.44
N SER A 214 50.80 -19.74 -31.32
CA SER A 214 50.37 -18.37 -30.98
C SER A 214 48.99 -18.32 -30.36
N ASN A 215 48.01 -19.00 -30.97
CA ASN A 215 46.63 -19.02 -30.48
C ASN A 215 46.54 -19.65 -29.08
N SER A 216 47.17 -20.81 -28.86
CA SER A 216 47.12 -21.44 -27.53
C SER A 216 47.82 -20.62 -26.45
N PHE A 217 48.93 -19.94 -26.77
CA PHE A 217 49.59 -19.06 -25.81
C PHE A 217 48.78 -17.79 -25.53
N GLN A 218 48.06 -17.26 -26.52
CA GLN A 218 47.12 -16.15 -26.35
C GLN A 218 45.96 -16.55 -25.42
N ASP A 219 45.37 -17.72 -25.60
CA ASP A 219 44.27 -18.24 -24.77
C ASP A 219 44.72 -18.42 -23.31
N VAL A 220 45.89 -19.04 -23.10
CA VAL A 220 46.48 -19.18 -21.76
C VAL A 220 46.76 -17.81 -21.13
N ASN A 221 47.25 -16.83 -21.90
CA ASN A 221 47.51 -15.49 -21.40
C ASN A 221 46.22 -14.78 -20.94
N GLN A 222 45.13 -14.90 -21.71
CA GLN A 222 43.82 -14.37 -21.32
C GLN A 222 43.29 -15.03 -20.04
N LEU A 223 43.41 -16.35 -19.92
CA LEU A 223 43.02 -17.08 -18.71
C LEU A 223 43.87 -16.67 -17.51
N CYS A 224 45.20 -16.53 -17.66
CA CYS A 224 46.10 -16.05 -16.62
C CYS A 224 45.75 -14.64 -16.13
N ASN A 225 45.27 -13.75 -17.01
CA ASN A 225 44.83 -12.40 -16.63
C ASN A 225 43.57 -12.46 -15.77
N HIS A 226 42.63 -13.35 -16.09
CA HIS A 226 41.44 -13.55 -15.24
C HIS A 226 41.80 -14.00 -13.83
N PHE A 227 42.90 -14.74 -13.66
CA PHE A 227 43.37 -15.23 -12.37
C PHE A 227 44.31 -14.26 -11.62
N GLU A 228 44.46 -13.00 -12.03
CA GLU A 228 45.33 -12.04 -11.32
C GLU A 228 44.91 -11.82 -9.86
N ALA A 229 43.61 -11.83 -9.58
CA ALA A 229 43.08 -11.73 -8.22
C ALA A 229 43.46 -12.93 -7.32
N TYR A 230 43.95 -14.01 -7.90
CA TYR A 230 44.34 -15.25 -7.22
C TYR A 230 45.86 -15.43 -7.14
N ARG A 231 46.64 -14.37 -7.39
CA ARG A 231 48.11 -14.41 -7.43
C ARG A 231 48.77 -14.89 -6.13
N ASP A 232 48.10 -14.73 -4.99
CA ASP A 232 48.66 -15.09 -3.69
C ASP A 232 48.54 -16.60 -3.42
N ILE A 233 47.81 -17.34 -4.27
CA ILE A 233 47.67 -18.79 -4.19
C ILE A 233 48.93 -19.45 -4.78
N PRO A 234 49.72 -20.23 -3.99
CA PRO A 234 51.00 -20.79 -4.45
C PRO A 234 50.89 -21.61 -5.74
N MET A 235 49.83 -22.40 -5.87
CA MET A 235 49.58 -23.23 -7.06
C MET A 235 49.38 -22.39 -8.33
N MET A 236 48.72 -21.23 -8.23
CA MET A 236 48.51 -20.33 -9.37
C MET A 236 49.83 -19.68 -9.80
N THR A 237 50.65 -19.29 -8.82
CA THR A 237 51.99 -18.74 -9.06
C THR A 237 52.89 -19.76 -9.72
N GLU A 238 52.89 -21.02 -9.24
CA GLU A 238 53.65 -22.11 -9.85
C GLU A 238 53.23 -22.37 -11.31
N LEU A 239 51.92 -22.41 -11.58
CA LEU A 239 51.41 -22.61 -12.94
C LEU A 239 51.79 -21.46 -13.88
N ARG A 240 51.75 -20.22 -13.39
CA ARG A 240 52.18 -19.03 -14.14
C ARG A 240 53.66 -19.06 -14.45
N GLU A 241 54.52 -19.40 -13.48
CA GLU A 241 55.96 -19.53 -13.70
C GLU A 241 56.29 -20.67 -14.67
N LYS A 242 55.60 -21.82 -14.55
CA LYS A 242 55.72 -22.92 -15.53
C LYS A 242 55.36 -22.47 -16.94
N PHE A 243 54.27 -21.72 -17.11
CA PHE A 243 53.87 -21.19 -18.41
C PHE A 243 54.88 -20.16 -18.95
N LYS A 244 55.38 -19.27 -18.10
CA LYS A 244 56.43 -18.31 -18.44
C LYS A 244 57.71 -18.99 -18.93
N ASN A 245 58.11 -20.09 -18.29
CA ASN A 245 59.26 -20.90 -18.71
C ASN A 245 59.03 -21.49 -20.11
N ILE A 246 57.85 -22.05 -20.38
CA ILE A 246 57.52 -22.58 -21.72
C ILE A 246 57.53 -21.47 -22.77
N LYS A 247 56.99 -20.29 -22.44
CA LYS A 247 57.02 -19.10 -23.32
C LYS A 247 58.45 -18.69 -23.65
N GLN A 248 59.37 -18.70 -22.67
CA GLN A 248 60.79 -18.46 -22.89
C GLN A 248 61.48 -19.52 -23.74
N ILE A 249 61.17 -20.81 -23.53
CA ILE A 249 61.71 -21.93 -24.32
C ILE A 249 61.25 -21.83 -25.78
N LEU A 250 59.96 -21.61 -26.02
CA LEU A 250 59.48 -21.47 -27.40
C LEU A 250 60.06 -20.20 -28.05
N LYS A 251 60.27 -19.12 -27.29
CA LYS A 251 60.95 -17.91 -27.80
C LYS A 251 62.37 -18.22 -28.25
N SER A 252 63.15 -18.98 -27.48
CA SER A 252 64.51 -19.37 -27.89
C SER A 252 64.52 -20.28 -29.13
N TYR A 253 63.53 -21.19 -29.26
CA TYR A 253 63.37 -21.98 -30.47
C TYR A 253 63.06 -21.11 -31.71
N VAL A 254 62.13 -20.16 -31.60
CA VAL A 254 61.84 -19.21 -32.68
C VAL A 254 63.09 -18.45 -33.11
N PHE A 255 63.86 -17.91 -32.16
CA PHE A 255 65.08 -17.16 -32.45
C PHE A 255 66.18 -18.04 -33.06
N SER A 256 66.34 -19.26 -32.57
CA SER A 256 67.30 -20.23 -33.12
C SER A 256 66.93 -20.62 -34.56
N ASP A 257 65.66 -20.96 -34.82
CA ASP A 257 65.16 -21.29 -36.15
C ASP A 257 65.31 -20.10 -37.11
N PHE A 258 65.06 -18.88 -36.63
CA PHE A 258 65.25 -17.65 -37.41
C PHE A 258 66.71 -17.46 -37.80
N SER A 259 67.63 -17.51 -36.81
CA SER A 259 69.07 -17.36 -37.03
C SER A 259 69.64 -18.44 -37.95
N ARG A 260 69.15 -19.69 -37.83
CA ARG A 260 69.54 -20.80 -38.71
C ARG A 260 69.06 -20.56 -40.13
N THR A 261 67.86 -20.04 -40.32
CA THR A 261 67.33 -19.73 -41.65
C THR A 261 68.10 -18.55 -42.27
N GLU A 262 68.35 -17.49 -41.52
CA GLU A 262 69.16 -16.35 -41.93
C GLU A 262 70.54 -16.79 -42.43
N ASN A 263 71.25 -17.61 -41.65
CA ASN A 263 72.56 -18.15 -42.02
C ASN A 263 72.52 -19.04 -43.27
N ARG A 264 71.44 -19.83 -43.48
CA ARG A 264 71.28 -20.66 -44.69
C ARG A 264 71.03 -19.82 -45.94
N ILE A 265 70.30 -18.71 -45.80
CA ILE A 265 70.04 -17.77 -46.89
C ILE A 265 71.33 -17.04 -47.27
N THR A 266 72.13 -16.58 -46.30
CA THR A 266 73.42 -15.90 -46.57
C THR A 266 74.46 -16.80 -47.24
N MET A 267 74.36 -18.13 -47.05
CA MET A 267 75.28 -19.12 -47.64
C MET A 267 74.78 -19.72 -48.97
N ASN A 268 73.73 -19.16 -49.58
CA ASN A 268 73.13 -19.63 -50.85
C ASN A 268 72.83 -21.14 -50.88
N ALA A 269 72.46 -21.72 -49.74
CA ALA A 269 72.19 -23.14 -49.59
C ALA A 269 70.72 -23.47 -49.87
N TYR A 270 70.46 -24.56 -50.60
CA TYR A 270 69.10 -25.03 -50.91
C TYR A 270 68.26 -25.25 -49.63
N ILE A 271 67.05 -24.69 -49.61
CA ILE A 271 66.07 -24.84 -48.51
C ILE A 271 65.02 -25.88 -48.96
N PRO A 272 64.94 -27.06 -48.33
CA PRO A 272 63.92 -28.05 -48.68
C PRO A 272 62.51 -27.55 -48.34
N GLU A 273 61.61 -27.58 -49.32
CA GLU A 273 60.19 -27.17 -49.21
C GLU A 273 59.43 -27.90 -48.08
N ALA A 274 59.85 -29.13 -47.74
CA ALA A 274 59.26 -29.98 -46.70
C ALA A 274 59.51 -29.50 -45.25
N SER A 275 60.31 -28.44 -45.06
CA SER A 275 60.64 -27.88 -43.74
C SER A 275 60.14 -26.44 -43.58
N THR A 276 59.03 -26.09 -44.24
CA THR A 276 58.34 -24.79 -44.18
C THR A 276 57.67 -24.55 -42.82
N CYS A 277 58.50 -24.52 -41.79
CA CYS A 277 58.24 -23.82 -40.54
C CYS A 277 57.98 -22.34 -40.91
N GLY A 278 56.93 -21.71 -40.37
CA GLY A 278 56.57 -20.32 -40.70
C GLY A 278 57.71 -19.31 -40.55
N VAL A 279 58.72 -19.62 -39.74
CA VAL A 279 59.95 -18.84 -39.55
C VAL A 279 60.80 -18.77 -40.83
N THR A 280 60.79 -19.82 -41.66
CA THR A 280 61.51 -19.83 -42.95
C THR A 280 60.94 -18.81 -43.93
N GLU A 281 59.61 -18.71 -44.03
CA GLU A 281 58.93 -17.74 -44.89
C GLU A 281 59.08 -16.31 -44.39
N ALA A 282 59.09 -16.07 -43.08
CA ALA A 282 59.34 -14.73 -42.54
C ALA A 282 60.80 -14.30 -42.64
N ALA A 283 61.77 -15.19 -42.42
CA ALA A 283 63.18 -14.88 -42.63
C ALA A 283 63.45 -14.54 -44.11
N LEU A 284 62.84 -15.29 -45.05
CA LEU A 284 62.81 -14.95 -46.47
C LEU A 284 62.13 -13.60 -46.73
N ALA A 285 61.02 -13.28 -46.05
CA ALA A 285 60.30 -12.01 -46.21
C ALA A 285 61.04 -10.78 -45.64
N VAL A 286 61.76 -10.93 -44.51
CA VAL A 286 62.62 -9.89 -43.92
C VAL A 286 63.80 -9.60 -44.85
N LEU A 287 64.47 -10.63 -45.37
CA LEU A 287 65.62 -10.48 -46.27
C LEU A 287 65.23 -10.02 -47.67
N SER A 288 64.01 -10.34 -48.14
CA SER A 288 63.52 -9.92 -49.47
C SER A 288 62.86 -8.54 -49.51
N SER A 289 62.77 -7.82 -48.38
CA SER A 289 62.28 -6.43 -48.24
C SER A 289 61.65 -5.82 -49.51
N LYS A 290 60.47 -6.34 -49.89
CA LYS A 290 59.38 -5.75 -50.70
C LYS A 290 58.46 -6.83 -51.29
N ARG A 291 57.75 -7.59 -50.45
CA ARG A 291 56.34 -8.00 -50.69
C ARG A 291 55.85 -8.94 -49.60
N ASN A 292 54.62 -8.69 -49.15
CA ASN A 292 53.77 -9.52 -48.28
C ASN A 292 53.90 -9.33 -46.76
N ASN A 293 53.25 -8.26 -46.28
CA ASN A 293 53.11 -7.86 -44.87
C ASN A 293 52.30 -8.84 -44.00
N SER A 294 51.49 -9.75 -44.56
CA SER A 294 50.56 -10.60 -43.78
C SER A 294 51.28 -11.68 -42.95
N LYS A 295 52.33 -12.31 -43.48
CA LYS A 295 53.05 -13.39 -42.77
C LYS A 295 54.09 -12.86 -41.76
N LEU A 296 54.71 -11.72 -42.06
CA LEU A 296 55.53 -10.97 -41.11
C LEU A 296 54.69 -10.51 -39.91
N TYR A 297 53.45 -10.07 -40.17
CA TYR A 297 52.49 -9.73 -39.13
C TYR A 297 52.15 -10.93 -38.25
N GLN A 298 52.00 -12.14 -38.82
CA GLN A 298 51.73 -13.35 -38.04
C GLN A 298 52.89 -13.78 -37.14
N ILE A 299 54.13 -13.65 -37.60
CA ILE A 299 55.30 -13.91 -36.72
C ILE A 299 55.50 -12.80 -35.71
N LYS A 300 55.23 -11.56 -36.09
CA LYS A 300 55.17 -10.45 -35.13
C LYS A 300 54.08 -10.69 -34.09
N LEU A 301 52.89 -11.18 -34.48
CA LEU A 301 51.80 -11.58 -33.58
C LEU A 301 52.22 -12.73 -32.69
N CYS A 302 52.86 -13.77 -33.24
CA CYS A 302 53.42 -14.87 -32.45
C CYS A 302 54.34 -14.29 -31.38
N ILE A 303 55.37 -13.53 -31.76
CA ILE A 303 56.33 -12.91 -30.83
C ILE A 303 55.67 -11.93 -29.85
N LEU A 304 54.60 -11.23 -30.24
CA LEU A 304 53.86 -10.28 -29.39
C LEU A 304 52.93 -10.98 -28.38
N HIS A 305 52.40 -12.16 -28.73
CA HIS A 305 51.50 -12.95 -27.89
C HIS A 305 52.22 -14.00 -27.04
N MET A 306 53.40 -14.46 -27.45
CA MET A 306 54.40 -15.03 -26.53
C MET A 306 55.32 -13.96 -25.92
#